data_AF-T0ZMQ2-F1
#
_entry.id   AF-T0ZMQ2-F1
#
_cell.length_a   1.000
_cell.length_b   1.000
_cell.length_c   1.000
_cell.angle_alpha   90.00
_cell.angle_beta   90.00
_cell.angle_gamma   90.00
#
_symmetry.space_group_name_H-M   'P 1'
#
loop_
_entity.id
_entity.type
_entity.pdbx_description
1 polymer ?
#
loop_
_entity_poly.entity_id
_entity_poly.type
_entity_poly.pdbx_seq_one_letter_code
_entity_poly.pdbx_strand_id
1 'polypeptide(L)' 'MDLNLLIRSAFFGPGRSPACVYAGAGIVEDSRPAREWAEVQSKAAVLLEALQGRRSRGRA' A
#
# COMPACT_ATOMS: atom_id res chain seq x y z
N MET A 1 2.12 24.32 12.52
CA MET A 1 2.50 22.88 12.46
C MET A 1 1.90 22.31 11.19
N ASP A 2 2.61 21.40 10.52
CA ASP A 2 2.15 20.74 9.29
C ASP A 2 2.39 19.23 9.44
N LEU A 3 1.34 18.43 9.24
CA LEU A 3 1.31 16.99 9.51
C LEU A 3 0.52 16.27 8.40
N ASN A 4 0.94 15.04 8.11
CA ASN A 4 0.32 14.20 7.08
C ASN A 4 -0.33 12.95 7.66
N LEU A 5 -1.37 12.47 6.98
CA LEU A 5 -1.96 11.16 7.25
C LEU A 5 -1.04 10.04 6.76
N LEU A 6 -0.87 9.00 7.58
CA LEU A 6 -0.07 7.82 7.23
C LEU A 6 -0.89 6.82 6.38
N ILE A 7 -1.27 7.25 5.18
CA ILE A 7 -1.91 6.42 4.16
C ILE A 7 -1.04 6.40 2.91
N ARG A 8 -1.18 5.36 2.08
CA ARG A 8 -0.29 5.17 0.92
C ARG A 8 1.20 5.25 1.32
N SER A 9 1.50 4.67 2.48
CA SER A 9 2.85 4.57 3.04
C SER A 9 3.24 3.10 3.22
N ALA A 10 4.55 2.83 3.24
CA ALA A 10 5.10 1.54 3.60
C ALA A 10 5.87 1.64 4.92
N PHE A 11 5.71 0.65 5.79
CA PHE A 11 6.46 0.53 7.03
C PHE A 11 7.59 -0.50 6.86
N PHE A 12 8.82 -0.10 7.17
CA PHE A 12 9.98 -0.97 7.19
C PHE A 12 10.32 -1.28 8.65
N GLY A 13 9.99 -2.50 9.08
CA GLY A 13 10.27 -2.95 10.44
C GLY A 13 11.78 -3.09 10.71
N PRO A 14 12.17 -3.27 11.98
CA PRO A 14 13.57 -3.47 12.34
C PRO A 14 14.15 -4.70 11.66
N GLY A 15 15.46 -4.66 11.39
CA GLY A 15 16.19 -5.74 10.72
C GLY A 15 15.96 -5.79 9.21
N ARG A 16 16.06 -6.99 8.63
CA ARG A 16 15.80 -7.25 7.21
C ARG A 16 14.37 -7.71 6.95
N SER A 17 13.42 -7.18 7.72
CA SER A 17 12.00 -7.51 7.60
C SER A 17 11.43 -7.01 6.26
N PRO A 18 10.50 -7.74 5.63
CA PRO A 18 9.78 -7.23 4.46
C PRO A 18 9.06 -5.91 4.76
N ALA A 19 8.90 -5.08 3.73
CA ALA A 19 8.07 -3.89 3.82
C ALA A 19 6.60 -4.27 4.00
N CYS A 20 5.91 -3.60 4.93
CA CYS A 20 4.48 -3.76 5.18
C CYS A 20 3.70 -2.59 4.56
N VAL A 21 2.62 -2.89 3.84
CA VAL A 21 1.68 -1.90 3.30
C VAL A 21 0.31 -2.11 3.94
N TYR A 22 -0.28 -1.04 4.44
CA TYR A 22 -1.64 -1.06 4.99
C TYR A 22 -2.58 -0.27 4.06
N ALA A 23 -3.75 -0.84 3.80
CA ALA A 23 -4.81 -0.22 3.00
C ALA A 23 -6.17 -0.57 3.58
N GLY A 24 -7.16 0.30 3.32
CA GLY A 24 -8.52 0.16 3.81
C GLY A 24 -9.53 0.75 2.83
N ALA A 25 -10.81 0.45 3.06
CA ALA A 25 -11.95 1.04 2.36
C ALA A 25 -12.90 1.66 3.39
N GLY A 26 -13.62 2.70 2.97
CA GLY A 26 -14.68 3.27 3.80
C GLY A 26 -15.91 2.39 3.71
N ILE A 27 -16.40 1.90 4.85
CA ILE A 27 -17.60 1.05 4.91
C ILE A 27 -18.81 1.92 5.26
N VAL A 28 -19.86 1.83 4.46
CA VAL A 28 -21.14 2.50 4.63
C VAL A 28 -22.30 1.49 4.53
N GLU A 29 -23.53 1.94 4.76
CA GLU A 29 -24.72 1.06 4.85
C GLU A 29 -24.88 0.11 3.64
N ASP A 30 -24.61 0.59 2.43
CA ASP A 30 -24.80 -0.14 1.18
C ASP A 30 -23.52 -0.76 0.61
N SER A 31 -22.43 -0.74 1.39
CA SER A 31 -21.14 -1.33 1.00
C SER A 31 -21.29 -2.80 0.63
N ARG A 32 -20.56 -3.21 -0.41
CA ARG A 32 -20.56 -4.60 -0.88
C ARG A 32 -19.19 -5.20 -0.60
N PRO A 33 -19.06 -6.24 0.25
CA PRO A 33 -17.76 -6.76 0.68
C PRO A 33 -16.77 -7.03 -0.47
N ALA A 34 -17.25 -7.59 -1.58
CA ALA A 34 -16.41 -7.86 -2.75
C ALA A 34 -15.88 -6.59 -3.43
N ARG A 35 -16.68 -5.51 -3.48
CA ARG A 35 -16.26 -4.22 -4.05
C ARG A 35 -15.24 -3.53 -3.15
N GLU A 36 -15.49 -3.51 -1.85
CA GLU A 36 -14.58 -2.88 -0.89
C GLU A 36 -13.23 -3.59 -0.84
N TRP A 37 -13.23 -4.93 -0.93
CA TRP A 37 -11.98 -5.69 -1.03
C TRP A 37 -11.20 -5.38 -2.31
N ALA A 38 -11.87 -5.19 -3.45
CA ALA A 38 -11.22 -4.76 -4.68
C ALA A 38 -10.60 -3.35 -4.53
N GLU A 39 -11.27 -2.44 -3.82
CA GLU A 39 -10.73 -1.12 -3.50
C GLU A 39 -9.48 -1.19 -2.62
N VAL A 40 -9.50 -2.01 -1.56
CA VAL A 40 -8.33 -2.23 -0.69
C VAL A 40 -7.14 -2.73 -1.51
N GLN A 41 -7.36 -3.73 -2.36
CA GLN A 41 -6.31 -4.28 -3.22
C GLN A 41 -5.75 -3.23 -4.19
N SER A 42 -6.62 -2.45 -4.85
CA SER A 42 -6.21 -1.36 -5.75
C SER A 42 -5.38 -0.29 -5.02
N LYS A 43 -5.76 0.03 -3.77
CA LYS A 43 -5.01 0.99 -2.96
C LYS A 43 -3.61 0.49 -2.56
N ALA A 44 -3.47 -0.81 -2.30
CA ALA A 44 -2.19 -1.42 -1.94
C ALA A 44 -1.29 -1.67 -3.16
N ALA A 45 -1.87 -2.03 -4.32
CA ALA A 45 -1.16 -2.48 -5.52
C ALA A 45 -0.03 -1.53 -5.95
N VAL A 46 -0.29 -0.23 -6.01
CA VAL A 46 0.70 0.78 -6.43
C VAL A 46 1.97 0.74 -5.58
N LEU A 47 1.83 0.60 -4.25
CA LEU A 47 2.99 0.51 -3.36
C LEU A 47 3.69 -0.84 -3.48
N LEU A 48 2.93 -1.93 -3.60
CA LEU A 48 3.50 -3.26 -3.78
C LEU A 48 4.32 -3.33 -5.08
N GLU A 49 3.82 -2.76 -6.18
CA GLU A 49 4.55 -2.66 -7.44
C GLU A 49 5.82 -1.80 -7.31
N ALA A 50 5.74 -0.66 -6.60
CA ALA A 50 6.88 0.20 -6.35
C ALA A 50 7.96 -0.51 -5.50
N LEU A 51 7.55 -1.26 -4.47
CA LEU A 51 8.44 -2.01 -3.58
C LEU A 51 9.07 -3.22 -4.26
N GLN A 52 8.34 -3.89 -5.15
CA GLN A 52 8.87 -5.00 -5.96
C GLN A 52 9.93 -4.52 -6.96
N GLY A 53 9.94 -3.22 -7.25
CA GLY A 53 10.87 -2.57 -8.15
C GLY A 53 10.65 -3.01 -9.59
N ARG A 54 10.52 -2.04 -10.50
CA ARG A 54 10.98 -2.30 -11.86
C ARG A 54 12.46 -2.66 -11.73
N ARG A 55 12.79 -3.90 -12.09
CA ARG A 55 14.15 -4.41 -12.27
C ARG A 55 14.82 -3.66 -13.43
N SER A 56 14.97 -2.35 -13.35
CA SER A 56 15.70 -1.54 -14.31
C SER A 56 17.17 -1.53 -13.91
N ARG A 57 17.91 -2.43 -14.59
CA ARG A 57 19.33 -2.39 -14.96
C ARG A 57 20.25 -1.57 -14.05
N GLY A 58 21.23 -2.26 -13.48
CA GLY A 58 22.47 -1.64 -13.04
C GLY A 58 23.00 -0.69 -14.11
N ARG A 59 23.32 0.53 -13.68
CA ARG A 59 24.32 1.35 -14.36
C ARG A 59 25.67 0.70 -14.08
N ALA A 60 26.20 0.04 -15.11
CA ALA A 60 27.65 -0.07 -15.31
C ALA A 60 28.23 1.32 -15.59
#